data_AF-A0A2E0MDU6-F1
#
_entry.id   AF-A0A2E0MDU6-F1
#
_cell.length_a   1.000
_cell.length_b   1.000
_cell.length_c   1.000
_cell.angle_alpha   90.00
_cell.angle_beta   90.00
_cell.angle_gamma   90.00
#
_symmetry.space_group_name_H-M   'P 1'
#
loop_
_entity.id
_entity.type
_entity.pdbx_description
1 polymer ?
#
loop_
_entity_poly.entity_id
_entity_poly.type
_entity_poly.pdbx_seq_one_letter_code
_entity_poly.pdbx_strand_id
1 'polypeptide(L)'
;MSKKLSEKEVASLKSYQLRNTEIALALGNIEIRKYELKKEKENIFEKYESLQKEQITTAGELEKKYGNGNINLETGEISSIE
;
A
#
# COMPACT_ATOMS: atom_id res chain seq x y z
N MET A 1 -37.29 -44.92 -11.05
CA MET A 1 -38.16 -43.74 -10.82
C MET A 1 -37.29 -42.53 -10.48
N SER A 2 -37.53 -41.38 -11.12
CA SER A 2 -36.88 -40.11 -10.80
C SER A 2 -37.63 -39.43 -9.64
N LYS A 3 -36.90 -38.96 -8.61
CA LYS A 3 -37.46 -38.12 -7.54
C LYS A 3 -37.28 -36.65 -7.92
N LYS A 4 -38.31 -35.83 -7.70
CA LYS A 4 -38.29 -34.37 -7.93
C LYS A 4 -38.38 -33.63 -6.60
N LEU A 5 -37.65 -32.52 -6.52
CA LEU A 5 -37.78 -31.54 -5.44
C LEU A 5 -39.10 -30.77 -5.58
N SER A 6 -39.61 -30.27 -4.46
CA SER A 6 -40.69 -29.29 -4.42
C SER A 6 -40.24 -27.94 -4.99
N GLU A 7 -41.20 -27.13 -5.43
CA GLU A 7 -40.94 -25.78 -5.92
C GLU A 7 -40.25 -24.90 -4.87
N LYS A 8 -40.63 -25.06 -3.60
CA LYS A 8 -40.02 -24.33 -2.47
C LYS A 8 -38.54 -24.69 -2.30
N GLU A 9 -38.20 -25.96 -2.41
CA GLU A 9 -36.79 -26.41 -2.34
C GLU A 9 -35.97 -25.86 -3.51
N VAL A 10 -36.52 -25.92 -4.73
CA VAL A 10 -35.86 -25.37 -5.92
C VAL A 10 -35.67 -23.85 -5.79
N ALA A 11 -36.67 -23.13 -5.28
CA ALA A 11 -36.59 -21.68 -5.07
C ALA A 11 -35.50 -21.31 -4.05
N SER A 12 -35.42 -22.02 -2.93
CA SER A 12 -34.36 -21.82 -1.93
C SER A 12 -32.98 -22.05 -2.52
N LEU A 13 -32.77 -23.12 -3.28
CA LEU A 13 -31.48 -23.42 -3.91
C LEU A 13 -31.07 -22.34 -4.92
N LYS A 14 -32.01 -21.84 -5.73
CA LYS A 14 -31.74 -20.71 -6.64
C LYS A 14 -31.37 -19.44 -5.89
N SER A 15 -32.05 -19.14 -4.79
CA SER A 15 -31.72 -17.99 -3.92
C SER A 15 -30.30 -18.11 -3.36
N TYR A 16 -29.92 -19.30 -2.87
CA TYR A 16 -28.56 -19.52 -2.37
C TYR A 16 -27.50 -19.37 -3.47
N GLN A 17 -27.76 -19.88 -4.67
CA GLN A 17 -26.83 -19.72 -5.79
C GLN A 17 -26.62 -18.25 -6.16
N LEU A 18 -27.69 -17.45 -6.17
CA LEU A 18 -27.59 -16.01 -6.44
C LEU A 18 -26.75 -15.32 -5.36
N ARG A 19 -27.06 -15.56 -4.09
CA ARG A 19 -26.34 -14.94 -2.96
C ARG A 19 -24.87 -15.36 -2.92
N ASN A 20 -24.56 -16.62 -3.25
CA ASN A 20 -23.17 -17.09 -3.37
C ASN A 20 -22.43 -16.36 -4.49
N THR A 21 -23.09 -16.10 -5.62
CA THR A 21 -22.52 -15.34 -6.73
C THR A 21 -22.22 -13.89 -6.31
N GLU A 22 -23.17 -13.24 -5.63
CA GLU A 22 -22.99 -11.89 -5.09
C GLU A 22 -21.81 -11.82 -4.10
N ILE A 23 -21.71 -12.79 -3.19
CA ILE A 23 -20.60 -12.90 -2.22
C ILE A 23 -19.26 -13.08 -2.96
N ALA A 24 -19.20 -13.97 -3.95
CA ALA A 24 -17.98 -14.21 -4.71
C ALA A 24 -17.51 -12.95 -5.46
N LEU A 25 -18.43 -12.20 -6.06
CA LEU A 25 -18.13 -10.93 -6.72
C LEU A 25 -17.62 -9.87 -5.74
N ALA A 26 -18.28 -9.74 -4.57
CA ALA A 26 -17.85 -8.81 -3.54
C ALA A 26 -16.43 -9.12 -3.03
N LEU A 27 -16.14 -10.40 -2.79
CA LEU A 27 -14.80 -10.85 -2.40
C LEU A 27 -13.75 -10.58 -3.49
N GLY A 28 -14.09 -10.83 -4.75
CA GLY A 28 -13.21 -10.52 -5.88
C GLY A 28 -12.85 -9.02 -5.94
N ASN A 29 -13.84 -8.14 -5.76
CA ASN A 29 -13.63 -6.70 -5.72
C ASN A 29 -12.71 -6.28 -4.56
N ILE A 30 -12.86 -6.89 -3.38
CA ILE A 30 -11.98 -6.64 -2.22
C ILE A 30 -10.54 -7.04 -2.54
N GLU A 31 -10.31 -8.20 -3.16
CA GLU A 31 -8.96 -8.64 -3.50
C GLU A 31 -8.29 -7.74 -4.55
N ILE A 32 -9.04 -7.24 -5.53
CA ILE A 32 -8.55 -6.23 -6.48
C ILE A 32 -8.12 -4.96 -5.72
N ARG A 33 -8.97 -4.46 -4.82
CA ARG A 33 -8.67 -3.25 -4.06
C ARG A 33 -7.45 -3.41 -3.15
N LYS A 34 -7.27 -4.59 -2.53
CA LYS A 34 -6.07 -4.90 -1.74
C LYS A 34 -4.81 -4.90 -2.60
N TYR A 35 -4.88 -5.45 -3.81
CA TYR A 35 -3.76 -5.41 -4.75
C TYR A 35 -3.38 -3.98 -5.14
N GLU A 36 -4.38 -3.13 -5.44
CA GLU A 36 -4.15 -1.71 -5.75
C GLU A 36 -3.45 -0.98 -4.59
N LEU A 37 -3.95 -1.14 -3.37
CA LEU A 37 -3.36 -0.52 -2.17
C LEU A 37 -1.94 -1.02 -1.91
N LYS A 38 -1.66 -2.30 -2.15
CA LYS A 38 -0.31 -2.86 -2.03
C LYS A 38 0.64 -2.18 -3.01
N LYS A 39 0.22 -2.01 -4.27
CA LYS A 39 1.02 -1.34 -5.30
C LYS A 39 1.26 0.14 -4.98
N GLU A 40 0.23 0.84 -4.49
CA GLU A 40 0.39 2.23 -4.05
C GLU A 40 1.42 2.35 -2.93
N LYS A 41 1.37 1.44 -1.94
CA LYS A 41 2.35 1.37 -0.86
C LYS A 41 3.77 1.11 -1.37
N GLU A 42 3.95 0.18 -2.32
CA GLU A 42 5.25 -0.08 -2.96
C GLU A 42 5.80 1.18 -3.64
N ASN A 43 4.98 1.89 -4.42
CA ASN A 43 5.39 3.15 -5.05
C ASN A 43 5.80 4.23 -4.03
N ILE A 44 5.13 4.30 -2.88
CA ILE A 44 5.49 5.24 -1.80
C ILE A 44 6.84 4.86 -1.19
N PHE A 45 7.11 3.56 -1.00
CA PHE A 45 8.42 3.12 -0.52
C PHE A 45 9.54 3.42 -1.51
N GLU A 46 9.32 3.26 -2.81
CA GLU A 46 10.33 3.64 -3.82
C GLU A 46 10.68 5.13 -3.73
N LYS A 47 9.67 6.01 -3.55
CA LYS A 47 9.90 7.45 -3.32
C LYS A 47 10.68 7.72 -2.04
N TYR A 48 10.37 7.00 -0.97
CA TYR A 48 11.07 7.11 0.30
C TYR A 48 12.54 6.70 0.18
N GLU A 49 12.82 5.59 -0.50
CA GLU A 49 14.19 5.14 -0.76
C GLU A 49 14.97 6.13 -1.63
N SER A 50 14.34 6.72 -2.65
CA SER A 50 14.96 7.78 -3.45
C SER A 50 15.35 8.97 -2.59
N LEU A 51 14.42 9.45 -1.75
CA LEU A 51 14.65 10.57 -0.85
C LEU A 51 15.79 10.27 0.13
N GLN A 52 15.85 9.07 0.71
CA GLN A 52 16.96 8.69 1.59
C GLN A 52 18.30 8.71 0.87
N LYS A 53 18.38 8.22 -0.37
CA LYS A 53 19.62 8.26 -1.17
C LYS A 53 20.04 9.70 -1.48
N GLU A 54 19.09 10.57 -1.82
CA GLU A 54 19.34 11.99 -2.03
C GLU A 54 19.83 12.68 -0.75
N GLN A 55 19.22 12.38 0.39
CA GLN A 55 19.63 12.90 1.70
C GLN A 55 21.05 12.46 2.08
N ILE A 56 21.38 11.17 1.91
CA ILE A 56 22.73 10.66 2.18
C ILE A 56 23.77 11.32 1.26
N THR A 57 23.43 11.47 -0.03
CA THR A 57 24.29 12.14 -1.01
C THR A 57 24.55 13.59 -0.60
N THR A 58 23.48 14.32 -0.28
CA THR A 58 23.55 15.72 0.16
C THR A 58 24.35 15.87 1.45
N ALA A 59 24.11 14.99 2.44
CA ALA A 59 24.84 15.00 3.70
C ALA A 59 26.35 14.79 3.46
N GLY A 60 26.73 13.83 2.62
CA GLY A 60 28.13 13.60 2.27
C GLY A 60 28.77 14.74 1.50
N GLU A 61 28.02 15.44 0.64
CA GLU A 61 28.49 16.67 -0.04
C GLU A 61 28.72 17.82 0.94
N LEU A 62 27.81 18.01 1.90
CA LEU A 62 27.92 19.05 2.92
C LEU A 62 29.07 18.77 3.90
N GLU A 63 29.23 17.53 4.35
CA GLU A 63 30.34 17.11 5.22
C GLU A 63 31.69 17.32 4.53
N LYS A 64 31.83 16.96 3.24
CA LYS A 64 33.06 17.23 2.48
C LYS A 64 33.37 18.72 2.35
N LYS A 65 32.34 19.57 2.31
CA LYS A 65 32.49 21.02 2.08
C LYS A 65 32.72 21.81 3.37
N TYR A 66 32.09 21.41 4.46
CA TYR A 66 32.05 22.18 5.71
C TYR A 66 32.59 21.43 6.93
N GLY A 67 32.95 20.15 6.78
CA GLY A 67 33.33 19.28 7.89
C GLY A 67 32.11 18.79 8.69
N ASN A 68 32.39 18.09 9.78
CA ASN A 68 31.35 17.63 10.70
C ASN A 68 30.78 18.82 11.49
N GLY A 69 29.46 19.00 11.44
CA GLY A 69 28.76 20.07 12.12
C GLY A 69 27.26 19.88 12.16
N ASN A 70 26.59 20.58 13.08
CA ASN A 70 25.14 20.68 13.13
C ASN A 70 24.69 21.85 12.26
N ILE A 71 23.67 21.63 11.42
CA ILE A 71 23.10 22.66 10.55
C ILE A 71 21.82 23.18 11.19
N ASN A 72 21.76 24.48 11.46
CA ASN A 72 20.51 25.14 11.77
C ASN A 72 19.73 25.36 10.46
N LEU A 73 18.61 24.65 10.26
CA LEU A 73 17.81 24.74 9.04
C LEU A 73 17.04 26.08 8.92
N GLU A 74 16.87 26.82 10.00
CA GLU A 74 16.21 28.14 10.00
C GLU A 74 17.17 29.26 9.60
N THR A 75 18.42 29.21 10.07
CA THR A 75 19.43 30.25 9.80
C THR A 75 20.44 29.88 8.70
N GLY A 76 20.55 28.58 8.37
CA GLY A 76 21.56 28.05 7.46
C GLY A 76 22.97 27.98 8.05
N GLU A 77 23.13 28.27 9.35
CA GLU A 77 24.44 28.28 10.03
C GLU A 77 24.89 26.86 10.38
N ILE A 78 26.20 26.62 10.27
CA ILE A 78 26.84 25.35 10.63
C ILE A 78 27.66 25.58 11.90
N SER A 79 27.35 24.85 12.96
CA SER A 79 28.16 24.79 14.18
C SER A 79 29.00 23.52 14.20
N SER A 80 30.29 23.63 14.51
CA SER A 80 31.15 22.45 14.66
C SER A 80 30.71 21.61 15.86
N ILE A 81 30.84 20.29 15.73
CA ILE A 81 30.72 19.37 16.88
C ILE A 81 32.10 19.37 17.55
N GLU A 82 32.23 20.01 18.72
CA GLU A 82 33.39 19.80 19.62
C GLU A 82 33.37 18.39 20.23
#